data_AF-A0A3N5QXS2-F1
#
_entry.id   AF-A0A3N5QXS2-F1
#
_cell.length_a   1.000
_cell.length_b   1.000
_cell.length_c   1.000
_cell.angle_alpha   90.00
_cell.angle_beta   90.00
_cell.angle_gamma   90.00
#
_symmetry.space_group_name_H-M   'P 1'
#
loop_
_entity.id
_entity.type
_entity.pdbx_description
1 polymer ?
#
loop_
_entity_poly.entity_id
_entity_poly.type
_entity_poly.pdbx_seq_one_letter_code
_entity_poly.pdbx_strand_id
1 'polypeptide(L)'
;MKSRERVQLALNHQQPDCVPLDLGAAPTTGMHVSSVYLLRQALQLDQPGTPVKVIEPYQMLGEISLDLMDVLGVDVIGLWPQGNLFGFRNEGWKPWTLFDNTPVLVPEAFNTTPEPDGSILMYPEGDRSIEPSGRMPARGFYYDSLPRTVLPEDYTLNIEENLEEFSHVSEEERDYF
;
A
#
# COMPACT_ATOMS: atom_id res chain seq x y z
N MET A 1 0.40 -10.86 -28.34
CA MET A 1 1.30 -11.55 -27.38
C MET A 1 0.58 -11.65 -26.04
N LYS A 2 0.87 -12.66 -25.19
CA LYS A 2 0.33 -12.68 -23.81
C LYS A 2 1.20 -11.80 -22.89
N SER A 3 0.64 -11.24 -21.82
CA SER A 3 1.37 -10.37 -20.87
C SER A 3 2.67 -10.98 -20.34
N ARG A 4 2.62 -12.24 -19.90
CA ARG A 4 3.82 -12.96 -19.43
C ARG A 4 4.92 -13.06 -20.50
N GLU A 5 4.54 -13.33 -21.75
CA GLU A 5 5.48 -13.44 -22.87
C GLU A 5 6.09 -12.06 -23.19
N ARG A 6 5.28 -11.00 -23.17
CA ARG A 6 5.72 -9.61 -23.36
C ARG A 6 6.76 -9.20 -22.34
N VAL A 7 6.50 -9.44 -21.05
CA VAL A 7 7.45 -9.18 -19.95
C VAL A 7 8.72 -10.01 -20.13
N GLN A 8 8.59 -11.31 -20.44
CA GLN A 8 9.75 -12.19 -20.63
C GLN A 8 10.65 -11.70 -21.77
N LEU A 9 10.09 -11.31 -22.92
CA LEU A 9 10.88 -10.79 -24.04
C LEU A 9 11.62 -9.50 -23.66
N ALA A 10 10.92 -8.56 -23.01
CA ALA A 10 11.52 -7.30 -22.57
C ALA A 10 12.69 -7.53 -21.59
N LEU A 11 12.53 -8.41 -20.60
CA LEU A 11 13.59 -8.79 -19.66
C LEU A 11 14.78 -9.47 -20.34
N ASN A 12 14.57 -10.12 -21.49
CA ASN A 12 15.63 -10.73 -22.30
C ASN A 12 16.17 -9.79 -23.39
N HIS A 13 15.86 -8.48 -23.33
CA HIS A 13 16.27 -7.48 -24.32
C HIS A 13 15.83 -7.82 -25.75
N GLN A 14 14.69 -8.49 -25.90
CA GLN A 14 14.06 -8.79 -27.19
C GLN A 14 12.85 -7.88 -27.38
N GLN A 15 12.60 -7.43 -28.61
CA GLN A 15 11.51 -6.50 -28.92
C GLN A 15 10.13 -7.19 -28.77
N PRO A 16 9.30 -6.80 -27.78
CA PRO A 16 7.92 -7.27 -27.69
C PRO A 16 6.98 -6.53 -28.65
N ASP A 17 5.69 -6.91 -28.65
CA ASP A 17 4.65 -6.23 -29.41
C ASP A 17 4.33 -4.81 -28.89
N CYS A 18 4.54 -4.55 -27.59
CA CYS A 18 4.54 -3.22 -26.98
C CYS A 18 5.34 -3.21 -25.66
N VAL A 19 5.60 -2.02 -25.10
CA VAL A 19 6.28 -1.88 -23.80
C VAL A 19 5.41 -2.53 -22.71
N PRO A 20 5.94 -3.46 -21.89
CA PRO A 20 5.18 -4.04 -20.79
C PRO A 20 4.77 -2.98 -19.75
N LEU A 21 3.55 -3.09 -19.21
CA LEU A 21 3.01 -2.17 -18.21
C LEU A 21 2.92 -2.84 -16.84
N ASP A 22 3.57 -2.24 -15.83
CA ASP A 22 3.34 -2.51 -14.42
C ASP A 22 2.57 -1.34 -13.81
N LEU A 23 1.40 -1.63 -13.23
CA LEU A 23 0.60 -0.69 -12.48
C LEU A 23 -0.04 -1.42 -11.28
N GLY A 24 0.54 -1.22 -10.10
CA GLY A 24 0.06 -1.80 -8.85
C GLY A 24 0.71 -3.12 -8.43
N ALA A 25 1.77 -3.57 -9.11
CA ALA A 25 2.47 -4.79 -8.68
C ALA A 25 3.44 -4.57 -7.51
N ALA A 26 3.83 -3.33 -7.22
CA ALA A 26 4.71 -2.96 -6.12
C ALA A 26 4.37 -1.57 -5.57
N PRO A 27 4.87 -1.19 -4.36
CA PRO A 27 4.67 0.16 -3.81
C PRO A 27 5.15 1.28 -4.75
N THR A 28 6.19 1.03 -5.55
CA THR A 28 6.74 1.99 -6.51
C THR A 28 5.94 2.12 -7.80
N THR A 29 5.04 1.18 -8.10
CA THR A 29 4.20 1.17 -9.31
C THR A 29 2.72 1.31 -8.99
N GLY A 30 2.36 1.52 -7.73
CA GLY A 30 0.98 1.73 -7.31
C GLY A 30 0.42 3.11 -7.66
N MET A 31 -0.86 3.28 -7.35
CA MET A 31 -1.59 4.51 -7.59
C MET A 31 -2.32 4.92 -6.30
N HIS A 32 -2.27 6.21 -5.97
CA HIS A 32 -3.01 6.75 -4.85
C HIS A 32 -4.50 6.41 -4.96
N VAL A 33 -5.11 5.99 -3.85
CA VAL A 33 -6.46 5.43 -3.81
C VAL A 33 -7.53 6.38 -4.37
N SER A 34 -7.38 7.70 -4.22
CA SER A 34 -8.30 8.68 -4.82
C SER A 34 -8.24 8.67 -6.35
N SER A 35 -7.04 8.49 -6.92
CA SER A 35 -6.88 8.38 -8.37
C SER A 35 -7.43 7.05 -8.89
N VAL A 36 -7.25 5.96 -8.15
CA VAL A 36 -7.87 4.66 -8.49
C VAL A 36 -9.39 4.80 -8.51
N TYR A 37 -9.99 5.39 -7.48
CA TYR A 37 -11.42 5.65 -7.42
C TYR A 37 -11.88 6.45 -8.64
N LEU A 38 -11.29 7.61 -8.91
CA LEU A 38 -11.66 8.47 -10.04
C LEU A 38 -11.54 7.75 -11.39
N LEU A 39 -10.49 6.94 -11.57
CA LEU A 39 -10.28 6.17 -12.79
C LEU A 39 -11.36 5.10 -12.97
N ARG A 40 -11.70 4.36 -11.89
CA ARG A 40 -12.77 3.36 -11.91
C ARG A 40 -14.13 4.00 -12.23
N GLN A 41 -14.41 5.18 -11.69
CA GLN A 41 -15.62 5.95 -12.01
C GLN A 41 -15.65 6.42 -13.47
N ALA A 42 -14.52 6.93 -13.99
CA ALA A 42 -14.43 7.37 -15.38
C ALA A 42 -14.62 6.21 -16.39
N LEU A 43 -14.14 5.02 -16.03
CA LEU A 43 -14.28 3.80 -16.81
C LEU A 43 -15.61 3.06 -16.56
N GLN A 44 -16.45 3.56 -15.65
CA GLN A 44 -17.74 2.96 -15.28
C GLN A 44 -17.60 1.50 -14.80
N LEU A 45 -16.48 1.19 -14.14
CA LEU A 45 -16.22 -0.14 -13.58
C LEU A 45 -17.03 -0.41 -12.31
N ASP A 46 -17.38 0.66 -11.59
CA ASP A 46 -18.22 0.59 -10.39
C ASP A 46 -19.39 1.57 -10.44
N GLN A 47 -20.37 1.34 -9.57
CA GLN A 47 -21.33 2.38 -9.22
C GLN A 47 -20.65 3.57 -8.50
N PRO A 48 -21.16 4.80 -8.65
CA PRO A 48 -20.71 5.94 -7.87
C PRO A 48 -20.77 5.68 -6.37
N GLY A 49 -19.67 5.97 -5.67
CA GLY A 49 -19.55 5.77 -4.23
C GLY A 49 -19.03 4.40 -3.80
N THR A 50 -18.80 3.46 -4.72
CA THR A 50 -18.12 2.20 -4.39
C THR A 50 -16.71 2.48 -3.87
N PRO A 51 -16.36 2.04 -2.64
CA PRO A 51 -15.07 2.35 -2.07
C PRO A 51 -13.96 1.48 -2.65
N VAL A 52 -12.75 2.05 -2.72
CA VAL A 52 -11.53 1.30 -3.07
C VAL A 52 -10.78 0.95 -1.79
N LYS A 53 -10.22 -0.26 -1.71
CA LYS A 53 -9.37 -0.67 -0.58
C LYS A 53 -8.03 0.04 -0.63
N VAL A 54 -7.57 0.53 0.52
CA VAL A 54 -6.21 1.02 0.74
C VAL A 54 -5.34 -0.19 1.11
N ILE A 55 -4.60 -0.72 0.13
CA ILE A 55 -3.77 -1.93 0.31
C ILE A 55 -2.36 -1.61 0.80
N GLU A 56 -1.92 -0.37 0.62
CA GLU A 56 -0.65 0.12 1.14
C GLU A 56 -0.93 1.45 1.87
N PRO A 57 -1.06 1.41 3.22
CA PRO A 57 -1.46 2.59 3.99
C PRO A 57 -0.45 3.74 4.03
N TYR A 58 0.85 3.50 3.88
CA TYR A 58 1.87 4.55 4.07
C TYR A 58 1.74 5.63 2.99
N GLN A 59 1.68 5.22 1.73
CA GLN A 59 1.49 6.09 0.57
C GLN A 59 0.02 6.23 0.16
N MET A 60 -0.89 5.55 0.88
CA MET A 60 -2.32 5.48 0.60
C MET A 60 -2.63 4.93 -0.81
N LEU A 61 -1.99 3.82 -1.18
CA LEU A 61 -2.20 3.18 -2.49
C LEU A 61 -3.48 2.36 -2.50
N GLY A 62 -4.25 2.52 -3.57
CA GLY A 62 -5.48 1.78 -3.81
C GLY A 62 -5.25 0.42 -4.47
N GLU A 63 -6.13 -0.53 -4.20
CA GLU A 63 -6.19 -1.81 -4.90
C GLU A 63 -6.42 -1.60 -6.41
N ILE A 64 -5.47 -2.03 -7.23
CA ILE A 64 -5.67 -2.15 -8.68
C ILE A 64 -6.25 -3.55 -8.93
N SER A 65 -7.58 -3.65 -8.97
CA SER A 65 -8.27 -4.92 -9.15
C SER A 65 -8.15 -5.44 -10.59
N LEU A 66 -8.37 -6.75 -10.77
CA LEU A 66 -8.16 -7.45 -12.04
C LEU A 66 -8.95 -6.85 -13.21
N ASP A 67 -10.18 -6.39 -12.97
CA ASP A 67 -11.02 -5.74 -13.99
C ASP A 67 -10.42 -4.40 -14.47
N LEU A 68 -9.80 -3.63 -13.57
CA LEU A 68 -9.08 -2.40 -13.93
C LEU A 68 -7.78 -2.73 -14.67
N MET A 69 -7.05 -3.76 -14.24
CA MET A 69 -5.86 -4.25 -14.93
C MET A 69 -6.19 -4.65 -16.38
N ASP A 70 -7.28 -5.38 -16.57
CA ASP A 70 -7.73 -5.85 -17.89
C ASP A 70 -8.07 -4.67 -18.82
N VAL A 71 -8.79 -3.65 -18.34
CA VAL A 71 -9.14 -2.47 -19.15
C VAL A 71 -7.92 -1.62 -19.50
N LEU A 72 -6.95 -1.53 -18.59
CA LEU A 72 -5.73 -0.76 -18.80
C LEU A 72 -4.63 -1.52 -19.57
N GLY A 73 -4.77 -2.84 -19.73
CA GLY A 73 -3.76 -3.69 -20.36
C GLY A 73 -2.50 -3.86 -19.50
N VAL A 74 -2.66 -3.96 -18.17
CA VAL A 74 -1.56 -4.19 -17.23
C VAL A 74 -1.01 -5.61 -17.39
N ASP A 75 0.30 -5.75 -17.36
CA ASP A 75 1.00 -7.01 -17.65
C ASP A 75 1.52 -7.74 -16.41
N VAL A 76 1.57 -7.06 -15.27
CA VAL A 76 2.17 -7.55 -14.02
C VAL A 76 1.14 -7.50 -12.90
N ILE A 77 1.03 -8.58 -12.14
CA ILE A 77 0.24 -8.65 -10.90
C ILE A 77 1.19 -8.65 -9.70
N GLY A 78 0.83 -7.89 -8.67
CA GLY A 78 1.58 -7.86 -7.41
C GLY A 78 1.21 -9.01 -6.49
N LEU A 79 2.21 -9.54 -5.79
CA LEU A 79 2.01 -10.41 -4.63
C LEU A 79 2.24 -9.57 -3.39
N TRP A 80 1.14 -9.17 -2.75
CA TRP A 80 1.15 -8.31 -1.57
C TRP A 80 1.13 -9.14 -0.30
N PRO A 81 2.03 -8.89 0.66
CA PRO A 81 2.02 -9.64 1.91
C PRO A 81 0.78 -9.35 2.76
N GLN A 82 0.53 -10.21 3.75
CA GLN A 82 -0.61 -10.03 4.68
C GLN A 82 -0.46 -8.77 5.54
N GLY A 83 0.78 -8.42 5.91
CA GLY A 83 1.14 -7.23 6.67
C GLY A 83 1.46 -6.03 5.80
N ASN A 84 1.48 -4.84 6.40
CA ASN A 84 1.94 -3.61 5.76
C ASN A 84 3.09 -2.95 6.54
N LEU A 85 3.61 -1.82 6.04
CA LEU A 85 4.76 -1.13 6.61
C LEU A 85 4.56 -0.65 8.05
N PHE A 86 3.31 -0.48 8.50
CA PHE A 86 3.01 -0.13 9.89
C PHE A 86 2.93 -1.34 10.82
N GLY A 87 3.12 -2.56 10.31
CA GLY A 87 3.20 -3.80 11.11
C GLY A 87 1.87 -4.51 11.35
N PHE A 88 0.73 -3.93 10.96
CA PHE A 88 -0.57 -4.60 11.07
C PHE A 88 -1.01 -5.26 9.75
N ARG A 89 -1.98 -6.17 9.85
CA ARG A 89 -2.51 -6.94 8.72
C ARG A 89 -3.55 -6.16 7.92
N ASN A 90 -3.58 -6.38 6.61
CA ASN A 90 -4.58 -5.82 5.69
C ASN A 90 -5.87 -6.64 5.70
N GLU A 91 -6.57 -6.65 6.84
CA GLU A 91 -7.81 -7.41 7.05
C GLU A 91 -8.85 -6.58 7.82
N GLY A 92 -10.04 -7.17 8.04
CA GLY A 92 -11.11 -6.52 8.80
C GLY A 92 -11.54 -5.17 8.24
N TRP A 93 -11.57 -5.05 6.92
CA TRP A 93 -11.82 -3.81 6.17
C TRP A 93 -13.00 -3.00 6.71
N LYS A 94 -12.76 -1.74 7.05
CA LYS A 94 -13.77 -0.80 7.56
C LYS A 94 -13.88 0.44 6.66
N PRO A 95 -15.09 1.02 6.54
CA PRO A 95 -15.29 2.21 5.72
C PRO A 95 -14.63 3.43 6.35
N TRP A 96 -14.05 4.27 5.49
CA TRP A 96 -13.57 5.61 5.83
C TRP A 96 -13.75 6.56 4.65
N THR A 97 -13.68 7.85 4.91
CA THR A 97 -13.80 8.89 3.89
C THR A 97 -12.57 9.78 3.98
N LEU A 98 -11.84 9.89 2.87
CA LEU A 98 -10.67 10.74 2.77
C LEU A 98 -11.04 12.22 2.84
N PHE A 99 -10.04 13.08 3.04
CA PHE A 99 -10.23 14.53 3.09
C PHE A 99 -10.77 15.13 1.79
N ASP A 100 -10.63 14.44 0.65
CA ASP A 100 -11.18 14.82 -0.64
C ASP A 100 -12.59 14.24 -0.90
N ASN A 101 -13.19 13.59 0.11
CA ASN A 101 -14.48 12.88 0.07
C ASN A 101 -14.46 11.54 -0.68
N THR A 102 -13.31 11.02 -1.08
CA THR A 102 -13.22 9.69 -1.67
C THR A 102 -13.62 8.64 -0.63
N PRO A 103 -14.62 7.78 -0.92
CA PRO A 103 -14.94 6.64 -0.06
C PRO A 103 -13.87 5.56 -0.21
N VAL A 104 -13.37 5.06 0.90
CA VAL A 104 -12.33 4.02 0.92
C VAL A 104 -12.63 2.94 1.95
N LEU A 105 -12.01 1.78 1.77
CA LEU A 105 -11.92 0.76 2.80
C LEU A 105 -10.49 0.74 3.33
N VAL A 106 -10.32 0.84 4.64
CA VAL A 106 -9.02 0.73 5.31
C VAL A 106 -8.99 -0.50 6.21
N PRO A 107 -7.82 -1.08 6.50
CA PRO A 107 -7.72 -2.21 7.44
C PRO A 107 -8.29 -1.87 8.82
N GLU A 108 -8.73 -2.88 9.57
CA GLU A 108 -9.35 -2.69 10.90
C GLU A 108 -8.44 -1.90 11.85
N ALA A 109 -7.15 -2.21 11.82
CA ALA A 109 -6.13 -1.57 12.66
C ALA A 109 -5.74 -0.14 12.20
N PHE A 110 -6.17 0.30 11.02
CA PHE A 110 -5.89 1.67 10.55
C PHE A 110 -6.62 2.69 11.42
N ASN A 111 -5.90 3.66 11.99
CA ASN A 111 -6.53 4.73 12.76
C ASN A 111 -7.26 5.73 11.83
N THR A 112 -8.56 5.94 12.07
CA THR A 112 -9.40 6.88 11.31
C THR A 112 -9.84 8.09 12.14
N THR A 113 -9.38 8.20 13.39
CA THR A 113 -9.73 9.31 14.29
C THR A 113 -8.71 10.44 14.14
N PRO A 114 -9.12 11.64 13.70
CA PRO A 114 -8.22 12.78 13.61
C PRO A 114 -7.82 13.33 14.98
N GLU A 115 -6.60 13.84 15.06
CA GLU A 115 -6.10 14.65 16.17
C GLU A 115 -6.76 16.05 16.20
N PRO A 116 -6.63 16.82 17.29
CA PRO A 116 -7.20 18.16 17.38
C PRO A 116 -6.79 19.13 16.25
N ASP A 117 -5.62 18.91 15.63
CA ASP A 117 -5.14 19.69 14.48
C ASP A 117 -5.60 19.14 13.11
N GLY A 118 -6.40 18.08 13.11
CA GLY A 118 -6.94 17.42 11.93
C GLY A 118 -6.00 16.43 11.25
N SER A 119 -4.79 16.22 11.76
CA SER A 119 -3.90 15.16 11.27
C SER A 119 -4.40 13.77 11.68
N ILE A 120 -4.01 12.75 10.92
CA ILE A 120 -4.20 11.35 11.30
C ILE A 120 -2.85 10.80 11.73
N LEU A 121 -2.76 10.30 12.96
CA LEU A 121 -1.60 9.56 13.44
C LEU A 121 -1.80 8.08 13.16
N MET A 122 -0.73 7.42 12.70
CA MET A 122 -0.68 5.97 12.53
C MET A 122 0.24 5.36 13.57
N TYR A 123 -0.23 4.28 14.15
CA TYR A 123 0.40 3.61 15.28
C TYR A 123 1.00 2.27 14.83
N PRO A 124 2.20 1.91 15.30
CA PRO A 124 2.81 0.62 15.00
C PRO A 124 1.88 -0.52 15.44
N GLU A 125 1.67 -1.49 14.55
CA GLU A 125 0.77 -2.64 14.75
C GLU A 125 -0.68 -2.25 15.11
N GLY A 126 -1.06 -0.98 14.93
CA GLY A 126 -2.34 -0.44 15.41
C GLY A 126 -2.40 -0.21 16.94
N ASP A 127 -1.28 -0.35 17.66
CA ASP A 127 -1.22 -0.19 19.10
C ASP A 127 -1.13 1.28 19.52
N ARG A 128 -2.24 1.82 20.04
CA ARG A 128 -2.33 3.19 20.54
C ARG A 128 -1.71 3.41 21.92
N SER A 129 -1.19 2.35 22.55
CA SER A 129 -0.50 2.45 23.85
C SER A 129 0.93 2.97 23.73
N ILE A 130 1.48 2.98 22.50
CA ILE A 130 2.82 3.47 22.16
C ILE A 130 2.74 4.69 21.23
N GLU A 131 3.87 5.40 21.12
CA GLU A 131 3.97 6.59 20.26
C GLU A 131 3.76 6.25 18.77
N PRO A 132 3.12 7.15 18.01
CA PRO A 132 2.86 6.96 16.59
C PRO A 132 4.15 6.88 15.76
N SER A 133 4.11 6.15 14.65
CA SER A 133 5.21 6.03 13.69
C SER A 133 4.97 6.78 12.39
N GLY A 134 3.73 7.18 12.11
CA GLY A 134 3.36 7.93 10.91
C GLY A 134 2.41 9.08 11.22
N ARG A 135 2.51 10.14 10.41
CA ARG A 135 1.59 11.28 10.47
C ARG A 135 1.16 11.70 9.08
N MET A 136 -0.13 11.62 8.80
CA MET A 136 -0.74 12.27 7.64
C MET A 136 -1.25 13.64 8.09
N PRO A 137 -0.72 14.75 7.56
CA PRO A 137 -1.18 16.09 7.93
C PRO A 137 -2.66 16.27 7.57
N ALA A 138 -3.32 17.25 8.19
CA ALA A 138 -4.68 17.61 7.83
C ALA A 138 -4.76 17.91 6.32
N ARG A 139 -5.69 17.26 5.61
CA ARG A 139 -5.83 17.35 4.15
C ARG A 139 -4.63 16.80 3.36
N GLY A 140 -3.78 16.00 3.99
CA GLY A 140 -2.70 15.26 3.36
C GLY A 140 -3.21 14.07 2.54
N PHE A 141 -2.30 13.49 1.76
CA PHE A 141 -2.59 12.34 0.89
C PHE A 141 -1.83 11.08 1.29
N TYR A 142 -0.80 11.19 2.13
CA TYR A 142 0.07 10.10 2.57
C TYR A 142 0.62 10.41 3.97
N TYR A 143 1.28 9.43 4.58
CA TYR A 143 1.93 9.56 5.87
C TYR A 143 3.41 9.94 5.73
N ASP A 144 3.84 10.92 6.52
CA ASP A 144 5.26 11.15 6.81
C ASP A 144 5.69 10.28 7.97
N SER A 145 6.91 9.75 7.91
CA SER A 145 7.51 9.00 9.02
C SER A 145 7.79 9.92 10.20
N LEU A 146 7.39 9.49 11.40
CA LEU A 146 7.76 10.16 12.65
C LEU A 146 9.04 9.52 13.21
N PRO A 147 10.07 10.31 13.58
CA PRO A 147 11.27 9.77 14.19
C PRO A 147 10.94 9.12 15.53
N ARG A 148 11.16 7.82 15.66
CA ARG A 148 10.99 7.07 16.91
C ARG A 148 12.29 6.65 17.57
N THR A 149 13.36 6.54 16.79
CA THR A 149 14.65 6.06 17.27
C THR A 149 15.44 7.21 17.87
N VAL A 150 15.58 7.22 19.20
CA VAL A 150 16.63 7.97 19.89
C VAL A 150 17.67 6.95 20.31
N LEU A 151 18.73 6.79 19.49
CA LEU A 151 19.87 5.96 19.89
C LEU A 151 20.55 6.63 21.09
N PRO A 152 20.84 5.89 22.18
CA PRO A 152 21.68 6.39 23.26
C PRO A 152 23.03 6.92 22.74
N GLU A 153 23.63 7.89 23.43
CA GLU A 153 24.94 8.45 23.03
C GLU A 153 26.05 7.39 23.02
N ASP A 154 25.92 6.33 23.82
CA ASP A 154 26.84 5.20 23.93
C ASP A 154 26.43 3.98 23.08
N TYR A 155 25.43 4.13 22.20
CA TYR A 155 24.97 3.04 21.35
C TYR A 155 26.06 2.62 20.35
N THR A 156 26.40 1.33 20.38
CA THR A 156 27.36 0.73 19.47
C THR A 156 26.62 -0.08 18.41
N LEU A 157 26.84 0.24 17.14
CA LEU A 157 26.22 -0.47 16.02
C LEU A 157 26.50 -1.98 16.10
N ASN A 158 25.43 -2.76 15.98
CA ASN A 158 25.46 -4.21 15.99
C ASN A 158 24.90 -4.76 14.67
N ILE A 159 25.58 -5.74 14.08
CA ILE A 159 25.19 -6.31 12.79
C ILE A 159 23.92 -7.16 12.93
N GLU A 160 23.82 -7.95 14.00
CA GLU A 160 22.68 -8.80 14.26
C GLU A 160 21.38 -8.00 14.41
N GLU A 161 21.42 -6.84 15.07
CA GLU A 161 20.29 -5.91 15.18
C GLU A 161 19.87 -5.33 13.81
N ASN A 162 20.82 -5.05 12.92
CA ASN A 162 20.52 -4.59 11.56
C ASN A 162 19.89 -5.69 10.67
N LEU A 163 20.02 -6.96 11.06
CA LEU A 163 19.47 -8.09 10.30
C LEU A 163 18.08 -8.54 10.78
N GLU A 164 17.53 -7.92 11.84
CA GLU A 164 16.25 -8.32 12.44
C GLU A 164 15.08 -8.34 11.43
N GLU A 165 15.05 -7.37 10.50
CA GLU A 165 14.00 -7.27 9.48
C GLU A 165 14.20 -8.25 8.30
N PHE A 166 15.38 -8.85 8.15
CA PHE A 166 15.73 -9.73 7.03
C PHE A 166 15.57 -11.21 7.42
N SER A 167 14.32 -11.62 7.64
CA SER A 167 13.97 -13.00 7.98
C SER A 167 13.49 -13.83 6.78
N HIS A 168 13.41 -15.14 6.94
CA HIS A 168 12.80 -16.01 5.94
C HIS A 168 11.28 -15.79 5.89
N VAL A 169 10.71 -15.81 4.68
CA VAL A 169 9.25 -15.86 4.49
C VAL A 169 8.69 -17.09 5.22
N SER A 170 7.75 -16.85 6.15
CA SER A 170 7.12 -17.89 6.98
C SER A 170 6.29 -18.87 6.13
N GLU A 171 5.96 -20.04 6.69
CA GLU A 171 5.07 -21.01 6.01
C GLU A 171 3.66 -20.43 5.82
N GLU A 172 3.13 -19.75 6.84
CA GLU A 172 1.85 -19.05 6.76
C GLU A 172 1.80 -18.03 5.62
N GLU A 173 2.87 -17.26 5.42
CA GLU A 173 2.92 -16.26 4.35
C GLU A 173 3.05 -16.92 2.97
N ARG A 174 3.71 -18.07 2.87
CA ARG A 174 3.77 -18.85 1.61
C ARG A 174 2.42 -19.46 1.25
N ASP A 175 1.67 -19.95 2.23
CA ASP A 175 0.35 -20.55 2.02
C ASP A 175 -0.72 -19.50 1.67
N TYR A 176 -0.48 -18.24 2.03
CA TYR A 176 -1.34 -17.11 1.69
C TYR A 176 -1.24 -16.69 0.22
N PHE A 177 -0.04 -16.77 -0.39
CA PHE A 177 0.21 -16.41 -1.80
C PHE A 177 -0.33 -17.44 -2.79
#